data_AF-G2T307-F1
#
_entry.id   AF-G2T307-F1
#
_cell.length_a   1.000
_cell.length_b   1.000
_cell.length_c   1.000
_cell.angle_alpha   90.00
_cell.angle_beta   90.00
_cell.angle_gamma   90.00
#
_symmetry.space_group_name_H-M   'P 1'
#
loop_
_entity.id
_entity.type
_entity.pdbx_description
1 polymer ?
#
loop_
_entity_poly.entity_id
_entity_poly.type
_entity_poly.pdbx_seq_one_letter_code
_entity_poly.pdbx_strand_id
1 'polypeptide(L)'
;MNKKIVHDALVLFAFTVVLGLILGVVYGITKGPIDQVNYEKTQSAYKQVFEDADSFEEYADFDTAAAEDLMAQNGYSDDIEAVNTALDASGNPLGYVLTVTAKDGSQGSITFSVGIQNDGTVNGYSITSISETPGLGMKAQEEPFYSQFEGKNVDSFTVVKSTPSADNEIEAISGSTITSKAMANGVNACLTYFHSVLEGGN
;
A
#
# COMPACT_ATOMS: atom_id res chain seq x y z
N MET A 1 21.01 -35.87 37.91
CA MET A 1 20.92 -34.55 37.24
C MET A 1 21.89 -33.60 37.94
N ASN A 2 22.79 -32.94 37.21
CA ASN A 2 23.83 -32.08 37.82
C ASN A 2 23.18 -30.82 38.38
N LYS A 3 23.32 -30.57 39.70
CA LYS A 3 22.67 -29.42 40.38
C LYS A 3 23.03 -28.07 39.76
N LYS A 4 24.24 -27.93 39.19
CA LYS A 4 24.63 -26.72 38.44
C LYS A 4 23.78 -26.52 37.19
N ILE A 5 23.59 -27.58 36.40
CA ILE A 5 22.79 -27.51 35.16
C ILE A 5 21.34 -27.11 35.46
N VAL A 6 20.76 -27.65 36.55
CA VAL A 6 19.39 -27.30 36.97
C VAL A 6 19.30 -25.87 37.46
N HIS A 7 20.30 -25.38 38.21
CA HIS A 7 20.35 -24.00 38.67
C HIS A 7 20.45 -23.02 37.50
N ASP A 8 21.39 -23.24 36.59
CA ASP A 8 21.63 -22.37 35.45
C ASP A 8 20.40 -22.33 34.52
N ALA A 9 19.72 -23.47 34.31
CA ALA A 9 18.48 -23.54 33.54
C ALA A 9 17.33 -22.76 34.19
N LEU A 10 17.16 -22.84 35.51
CA LEU A 10 16.13 -22.09 36.23
C LEU A 10 16.40 -20.58 36.21
N VAL A 11 17.67 -20.18 36.34
CA VAL A 11 18.09 -18.78 36.24
C VAL A 11 17.77 -18.26 34.84
N LEU A 12 18.16 -18.97 33.78
CA LEU A 12 17.86 -18.59 32.40
C LEU A 12 16.35 -18.49 32.16
N PHE A 13 15.58 -19.47 32.63
CA PHE A 13 14.11 -19.44 32.52
C PHE A 13 13.52 -18.19 33.18
N ALA A 14 13.91 -17.89 34.41
CA ALA A 14 13.45 -16.69 35.11
C ALA A 14 13.80 -15.41 34.34
N PHE A 15 15.01 -15.29 33.82
CA PHE A 15 15.40 -14.16 32.97
C PHE A 15 14.54 -14.04 31.71
N THR A 16 14.29 -15.14 31.00
CA THR A 16 13.45 -15.12 29.78
C THR A 16 12.01 -14.73 30.07
N VAL A 17 11.44 -15.18 31.19
CA VAL A 17 10.09 -14.78 31.62
C VAL A 17 10.04 -13.28 31.91
N VAL A 18 11.02 -12.75 32.64
CA VAL A 18 11.08 -11.31 32.95
C VAL A 18 11.20 -10.49 31.66
N LEU A 19 12.08 -10.88 30.72
CA LEU A 19 12.22 -10.17 29.45
C LEU A 19 10.94 -10.25 28.59
N GLY A 20 10.29 -11.41 28.54
CA GLY A 20 9.01 -11.57 27.83
C GLY A 20 7.89 -10.71 28.42
N LEU A 21 7.81 -10.61 29.75
CA LEU A 21 6.85 -9.74 30.43
C LEU A 21 7.13 -8.26 30.15
N ILE A 22 8.40 -7.84 30.21
CA ILE A 22 8.78 -6.46 29.88
C ILE A 22 8.39 -6.14 28.43
N LEU A 23 8.70 -7.03 27.48
CA LEU A 23 8.36 -6.82 26.07
C LEU A 23 6.83 -6.76 25.85
N GLY A 24 6.07 -7.61 26.54
CA GLY A 24 4.60 -7.59 26.50
C GLY A 24 3.98 -6.30 27.05
N VAL A 25 4.51 -5.78 28.16
CA VAL A 25 4.07 -4.49 28.73
C VAL A 25 4.40 -3.35 27.78
N VAL A 26 5.63 -3.31 27.23
CA VAL A 26 6.03 -2.30 26.26
C VAL A 26 5.11 -2.33 25.04
N TYR A 27 4.88 -3.52 24.46
CA TYR A 27 3.97 -3.69 23.33
C TYR A 27 2.56 -3.18 23.63
N GLY A 28 2.00 -3.54 24.79
CA GLY A 28 0.66 -3.11 25.19
C GLY A 28 0.51 -1.59 25.32
N ILE A 29 1.54 -0.90 25.81
CA ILE A 29 1.57 0.56 25.90
C ILE A 29 1.75 1.20 24.52
N THR A 30 2.58 0.62 23.65
CA THR A 30 2.88 1.20 22.33
C THR A 30 1.81 0.95 21.28
N LYS A 31 0.99 -0.10 21.44
CA LYS A 31 -0.01 -0.48 20.43
C LYS A 31 -0.99 0.65 20.11
N GLY A 32 -1.59 1.29 21.12
CA GLY A 32 -2.55 2.39 20.90
C GLY A 32 -1.97 3.56 20.10
N PRO A 33 -0.81 4.13 20.49
CA PRO A 33 -0.14 5.17 19.71
C PRO A 33 0.24 4.75 18.29
N ILE A 34 0.67 3.49 18.08
CA ILE A 34 1.01 2.98 16.74
C ILE A 34 -0.24 2.92 15.87
N ASP A 35 -1.35 2.41 16.39
CA ASP A 35 -2.61 2.30 15.66
C ASP A 35 -3.12 3.69 15.24
N GLN A 36 -3.04 4.69 16.13
CA GLN A 36 -3.42 6.07 15.81
C GLN A 36 -2.54 6.68 14.70
N VAL A 37 -1.21 6.52 14.81
CA VAL A 37 -0.27 7.03 13.80
C VAL A 37 -0.51 6.36 12.44
N ASN A 38 -0.81 5.06 12.42
CA ASN A 38 -1.11 4.33 11.19
C ASN A 38 -2.43 4.79 10.58
N TYR A 39 -3.45 5.03 11.40
CA TYR A 39 -4.72 5.61 10.96
C TYR A 39 -4.50 7.00 10.33
N GLU A 40 -3.79 7.90 11.02
CA GLU A 40 -3.48 9.24 10.52
C GLU A 40 -2.66 9.22 9.22
N LYS A 41 -1.69 8.30 9.11
CA LYS A 41 -0.93 8.08 7.87
C LYS A 41 -1.83 7.64 6.73
N THR A 42 -2.75 6.72 6.99
CA THR A 42 -3.69 6.21 5.99
C THR A 42 -4.62 7.32 5.52
N GLN A 43 -5.20 8.10 6.43
CA GLN A 43 -6.04 9.24 6.07
C GLN A 43 -5.27 10.33 5.32
N SER A 44 -4.01 10.58 5.70
CA SER A 44 -3.14 11.51 4.98
C SER A 44 -2.81 11.00 3.57
N ALA A 45 -2.58 9.70 3.42
CA ALA A 45 -2.36 9.06 2.13
C ALA A 45 -3.59 9.17 1.23
N TYR A 46 -4.79 8.95 1.78
CA TYR A 46 -6.05 9.10 1.05
C TYR A 46 -6.27 10.55 0.60
N LYS A 47 -6.01 11.51 1.50
CA LYS A 47 -6.10 12.94 1.17
C LYS A 47 -5.08 13.37 0.13
N GLN A 48 -3.90 12.75 0.08
CA GLN A 48 -2.90 13.02 -0.95
C GLN A 48 -3.35 12.59 -2.35
N VAL A 49 -4.11 11.49 -2.45
CA VAL A 49 -4.62 11.00 -3.75
C VAL A 49 -6.02 11.50 -4.09
N PHE A 50 -6.68 12.19 -3.16
CA PHE A 50 -7.96 12.89 -3.35
C PHE A 50 -7.98 14.17 -2.51
N GLU A 51 -7.31 15.21 -3.00
CA GLU A 51 -7.24 16.50 -2.30
C GLU A 51 -8.62 17.14 -2.15
N ASP A 52 -9.54 16.92 -3.10
CA ASP A 52 -10.88 17.49 -3.10
C ASP A 52 -11.90 16.70 -2.26
N ALA A 53 -11.54 15.51 -1.74
CA ALA A 53 -12.46 14.71 -0.92
C ALA A 53 -12.55 15.23 0.51
N ASP A 54 -13.76 15.39 1.03
CA ASP A 54 -14.02 15.77 2.42
C ASP A 54 -14.06 14.56 3.36
N SER A 55 -14.44 13.40 2.84
CA SER A 55 -14.48 12.15 3.61
C SER A 55 -14.20 10.92 2.76
N PHE A 56 -13.83 9.84 3.44
CA PHE A 56 -13.60 8.52 2.86
C PHE A 56 -14.46 7.52 3.62
N GLU A 57 -15.29 6.77 2.90
CA GLU A 57 -16.15 5.74 3.46
C GLU A 57 -15.78 4.37 2.91
N GLU A 58 -15.75 3.35 3.77
CA GLU A 58 -15.44 1.98 3.36
C GLU A 58 -16.44 1.50 2.30
N TYR A 59 -15.93 0.90 1.22
CA TYR A 59 -16.78 0.32 0.20
C TYR A 59 -17.39 -0.99 0.71
N ALA A 60 -18.66 -0.95 1.05
CA ALA A 60 -19.35 -2.04 1.77
C ALA A 60 -19.34 -3.40 1.04
N ASP A 61 -19.24 -3.39 -0.29
CA ASP A 61 -19.22 -4.59 -1.12
C ASP A 61 -17.79 -5.11 -1.39
N PHE A 62 -16.77 -4.54 -0.73
CA PHE A 62 -15.41 -5.03 -0.84
C PHE A 62 -15.27 -6.43 -0.21
N ASP A 63 -14.86 -7.39 -1.03
CA ASP A 63 -14.56 -8.76 -0.62
C ASP A 63 -13.10 -9.07 -0.95
N THR A 64 -12.29 -9.28 0.09
CA THR A 64 -10.85 -9.57 -0.05
C THR A 64 -10.58 -10.85 -0.81
N ALA A 65 -11.36 -11.92 -0.60
CA ALA A 65 -11.13 -13.19 -1.27
C ALA A 65 -11.47 -13.08 -2.77
N ALA A 66 -12.56 -12.38 -3.10
CA ALA A 66 -12.91 -12.10 -4.48
C ALA A 66 -11.87 -11.21 -5.17
N ALA A 67 -11.32 -10.22 -4.46
CA ALA A 67 -10.24 -9.37 -4.96
C ALA A 67 -8.96 -10.18 -5.23
N GLU A 68 -8.54 -11.04 -4.29
CA GLU A 68 -7.39 -11.94 -4.45
C GLU A 68 -7.55 -12.86 -5.68
N ASP A 69 -8.71 -13.48 -5.83
CA ASP A 69 -9.03 -14.34 -6.98
C ASP A 69 -8.99 -13.55 -8.30
N LEU A 70 -9.51 -12.31 -8.31
CA LEU A 70 -9.48 -11.44 -9.48
C LEU A 70 -8.05 -11.05 -9.86
N MET A 71 -7.22 -10.69 -8.88
CA MET A 71 -5.81 -10.33 -9.11
C MET A 71 -5.03 -11.52 -9.67
N ALA A 72 -5.20 -12.70 -9.09
CA ALA A 72 -4.56 -13.92 -9.56
C ALA A 72 -4.98 -14.29 -11.00
N GLN A 73 -6.25 -14.16 -11.35
CA GLN A 73 -6.76 -14.40 -12.71
C GLN A 73 -6.18 -13.45 -13.76
N ASN A 74 -5.88 -12.21 -13.35
CA ASN A 74 -5.29 -11.19 -14.22
C ASN A 74 -3.76 -11.15 -14.16
N GLY A 75 -3.13 -12.09 -13.45
CA GLY A 75 -1.67 -12.23 -13.41
C GLY A 75 -0.96 -11.28 -12.45
N TYR A 76 -1.68 -10.67 -11.52
CA TYR A 76 -1.11 -9.86 -10.43
C TYR A 76 -0.87 -10.74 -9.19
N SER A 77 0.26 -10.53 -8.53
CA SER A 77 0.58 -11.13 -7.23
C SER A 77 0.19 -10.21 -6.05
N ASP A 78 -0.24 -8.99 -6.38
CA ASP A 78 -0.55 -7.89 -5.47
C ASP A 78 -1.89 -8.13 -4.76
N ASP A 79 -1.96 -7.73 -3.49
CA ASP A 79 -3.19 -7.84 -2.70
C ASP A 79 -3.87 -6.48 -2.60
N ILE A 80 -5.15 -6.40 -2.94
CA ILE A 80 -5.97 -5.25 -2.60
C ILE A 80 -6.50 -5.49 -1.19
N GLU A 81 -6.12 -4.63 -0.24
CA GLU A 81 -6.42 -4.78 1.18
C GLU A 81 -7.69 -4.03 1.60
N ALA A 82 -8.01 -2.92 0.93
CA ALA A 82 -9.17 -2.10 1.23
C ALA A 82 -9.58 -1.26 0.02
N VAL A 83 -10.87 -0.94 -0.05
CA VAL A 83 -11.43 0.02 -1.01
C VAL A 83 -12.29 1.01 -0.23
N ASN A 84 -12.09 2.29 -0.46
CA ASN A 84 -12.88 3.37 0.13
C ASN A 84 -13.43 4.26 -0.98
N THR A 85 -14.65 4.75 -0.81
CA THR A 85 -15.26 5.76 -1.68
C THR A 85 -14.84 7.14 -1.18
N ALA A 86 -14.28 7.96 -2.07
CA ALA A 86 -13.95 9.36 -1.79
C ALA A 86 -15.19 10.23 -2.05
N LEU A 87 -15.62 11.00 -1.04
CA LEU A 87 -16.84 11.82 -1.09
C LEU A 87 -16.52 13.31 -0.98
N ASP A 88 -17.22 14.14 -1.75
CA ASP A 88 -17.19 15.60 -1.59
C ASP A 88 -18.02 16.09 -0.37
N ALA A 89 -17.98 17.39 -0.08
CA ALA A 89 -18.75 18.02 1.00
C ALA A 89 -20.27 17.79 0.91
N SER A 90 -20.78 17.48 -0.28
CA SER A 90 -22.20 17.22 -0.54
C SER A 90 -22.54 15.74 -0.45
N GLY A 91 -21.56 14.87 -0.22
CA GLY A 91 -21.71 13.41 -0.17
C GLY A 91 -21.73 12.75 -1.55
N ASN A 92 -21.29 13.44 -2.62
CA ASN A 92 -21.20 12.82 -3.94
C ASN A 92 -19.89 12.03 -4.06
N PRO A 93 -19.93 10.82 -4.64
CA PRO A 93 -18.71 10.05 -4.92
C PRO A 93 -17.89 10.76 -6.00
N LEU A 94 -16.62 11.04 -5.68
CA LEU A 94 -15.62 11.58 -6.61
C LEU A 94 -14.81 10.44 -7.27
N GLY A 95 -14.74 9.29 -6.61
CA GLY A 95 -13.97 8.13 -7.03
C GLY A 95 -13.68 7.20 -5.86
N TYR A 96 -12.64 6.39 -6.02
CA TYR A 96 -12.27 5.36 -5.06
C TYR A 96 -10.79 5.43 -4.70
N VAL A 97 -10.49 5.14 -3.44
CA VAL A 97 -9.14 4.93 -2.93
C VAL A 97 -8.95 3.46 -2.62
N LEU A 98 -8.05 2.81 -3.35
CA LEU A 98 -7.71 1.41 -3.17
C LEU A 98 -6.39 1.31 -2.42
N THR A 99 -6.35 0.56 -1.33
CA THR A 99 -5.09 0.21 -0.65
C THR A 99 -4.59 -1.12 -1.21
N VAL A 100 -3.39 -1.11 -1.76
CA VAL A 100 -2.75 -2.28 -2.38
C VAL A 100 -1.39 -2.56 -1.73
N THR A 101 -1.10 -3.83 -1.52
CA THR A 101 0.20 -4.33 -1.11
C THR A 101 0.86 -5.04 -2.29
N ALA A 102 1.85 -4.36 -2.89
CA ALA A 102 2.67 -4.94 -3.94
C ALA A 102 3.73 -5.87 -3.34
N LYS A 103 3.70 -7.15 -3.72
CA LYS A 103 4.61 -8.18 -3.16
C LYS A 103 5.96 -8.26 -3.88
N ASP A 104 6.03 -7.71 -5.08
CA ASP A 104 7.18 -7.86 -5.97
C ASP A 104 8.26 -6.76 -5.77
N GLY A 105 8.25 -6.07 -4.62
CA GLY A 105 9.32 -5.13 -4.25
C GLY A 105 10.68 -5.83 -4.11
N SER A 106 11.77 -5.09 -4.26
CA SER A 106 13.10 -5.69 -4.35
C SER A 106 13.60 -6.29 -3.02
N GLN A 107 13.18 -5.72 -1.90
CA GLN A 107 13.58 -6.15 -0.55
C GLN A 107 12.39 -6.57 0.32
N GLY A 108 11.18 -6.15 -0.03
CA GLY A 108 9.97 -6.49 0.69
C GLY A 108 8.74 -5.94 -0.02
N SER A 109 7.57 -6.19 0.58
CA SER A 109 6.33 -5.64 0.07
C SER A 109 6.26 -4.13 0.26
N ILE A 110 5.45 -3.49 -0.59
CA ILE A 110 5.20 -2.05 -0.56
C ILE A 110 3.70 -1.86 -0.48
N THR A 111 3.23 -1.22 0.59
CA THR A 111 1.81 -0.92 0.78
C THR A 111 1.57 0.55 0.47
N PHE A 112 0.61 0.81 -0.40
CA PHE A 112 0.29 2.15 -0.86
C PHE A 112 -1.18 2.28 -1.23
N SER A 113 -1.67 3.52 -1.22
CA SER A 113 -3.04 3.86 -1.60
C SER A 113 -3.03 4.48 -2.99
N VAL A 114 -3.95 4.09 -3.85
CA VAL A 114 -4.12 4.60 -5.22
C VAL A 114 -5.48 5.27 -5.31
N GLY A 115 -5.50 6.52 -5.79
CA GLY A 115 -6.75 7.24 -6.04
C GLY A 115 -7.16 7.12 -7.50
N ILE A 116 -8.38 6.67 -7.76
CA ILE A 116 -8.95 6.53 -9.11
C ILE A 116 -10.29 7.26 -9.16
N GLN A 117 -10.42 8.24 -10.04
CA GLN A 117 -11.66 8.99 -10.27
C GLN A 117 -12.74 8.09 -10.90
N ASN A 118 -14.00 8.50 -10.81
CA ASN A 118 -15.13 7.77 -11.43
C ASN A 118 -15.00 7.55 -12.95
N ASP A 119 -14.18 8.35 -13.64
CA ASP A 119 -13.92 8.23 -15.08
C ASP A 119 -12.72 7.32 -15.40
N GLY A 120 -12.11 6.67 -14.41
CA GLY A 120 -10.92 5.83 -14.54
C GLY A 120 -9.60 6.59 -14.48
N THR A 121 -9.61 7.92 -14.31
CA THR A 121 -8.37 8.70 -14.19
C THR A 121 -7.67 8.41 -12.87
N VAL A 122 -6.39 8.04 -12.93
CA VAL A 122 -5.55 7.85 -11.75
C VAL A 122 -5.10 9.22 -11.24
N ASN A 123 -5.50 9.57 -10.03
CA ASN A 123 -5.03 10.79 -9.36
C ASN A 123 -3.57 10.68 -8.91
N GLY A 124 -3.11 9.46 -8.62
CA GLY A 124 -1.77 9.17 -8.16
C GLY A 124 -1.79 8.07 -7.12
N TYR A 125 -0.67 7.93 -6.40
CA TYR A 125 -0.57 7.03 -5.25
C TYR A 125 0.15 7.68 -4.08
N SER A 126 -0.06 7.14 -2.89
CA SER A 126 0.63 7.53 -1.67
C SER A 126 1.07 6.30 -0.89
N ILE A 127 2.36 6.22 -0.58
CA ILE A 127 2.96 5.06 0.10
C ILE A 127 2.76 5.16 1.60
N THR A 128 2.17 4.11 2.20
CA THR A 128 1.98 4.00 3.65
C THR A 128 3.07 3.15 4.32
N SER A 129 3.64 2.19 3.57
CA SER A 129 4.73 1.32 4.04
C SER A 129 5.68 0.94 2.90
N ILE A 130 6.98 1.12 3.12
CA ILE A 130 8.05 0.72 2.19
C ILE A 130 9.33 0.38 2.95
N SER A 131 9.97 -0.72 2.56
CA SER A 131 11.24 -1.20 3.14
C SER A 131 12.33 -1.44 2.07
N GLU A 132 12.37 -0.57 1.08
CA GLU A 132 13.34 -0.62 -0.02
C GLU A 132 14.68 0.04 0.34
N THR A 133 15.67 -0.03 -0.56
CA THR A 133 17.00 0.54 -0.30
C THR A 133 16.94 2.08 -0.39
N PRO A 134 17.41 2.83 0.63
CA PRO A 134 17.50 4.29 0.58
C PRO A 134 18.32 4.78 -0.62
N GLY A 135 17.80 5.78 -1.34
CA GLY A 135 18.44 6.33 -2.54
C GLY A 135 18.28 5.50 -3.82
N LEU A 136 17.67 4.31 -3.72
CA LEU A 136 17.24 3.47 -4.84
C LEU A 136 15.72 3.32 -4.79
N GLY A 137 15.18 2.17 -4.35
CA GLY A 137 13.75 1.90 -4.37
C GLY A 137 12.91 2.83 -3.50
N MET A 138 13.48 3.42 -2.43
CA MET A 138 12.77 4.42 -1.63
C MET A 138 12.46 5.71 -2.39
N LYS A 139 13.10 5.95 -3.55
CA LYS A 139 12.75 7.05 -4.46
C LYS A 139 11.35 6.92 -5.04
N ALA A 140 10.69 5.77 -4.87
CA ALA A 140 9.28 5.63 -5.19
C ALA A 140 8.39 6.59 -4.37
N GLN A 141 8.87 7.13 -3.25
CA GLN A 141 8.16 8.15 -2.48
C GLN A 141 8.41 9.58 -2.97
N GLU A 142 9.32 9.77 -3.93
CA GLU A 142 9.75 11.09 -4.38
C GLU A 142 8.95 11.54 -5.61
N GLU A 143 8.69 12.85 -5.68
CA GLU A 143 7.90 13.50 -6.74
C GLU A 143 8.31 13.12 -8.16
N PRO A 144 9.61 13.01 -8.51
CA PRO A 144 10.00 12.61 -9.86
C PRO A 144 9.49 11.24 -10.29
N PHE A 145 9.13 10.37 -9.34
CA PHE A 145 8.57 9.06 -9.64
C PHE A 145 7.06 9.01 -9.47
N TYR A 146 6.48 9.52 -8.37
CA TYR A 146 5.03 9.42 -8.17
C TYR A 146 4.22 10.29 -9.14
N SER A 147 4.71 11.46 -9.53
CA SER A 147 4.01 12.40 -10.43
C SER A 147 3.77 11.82 -11.83
N GLN A 148 4.50 10.78 -12.21
CA GLN A 148 4.33 10.12 -13.51
C GLN A 148 2.97 9.39 -13.63
N PHE A 149 2.33 9.07 -12.51
CA PHE A 149 1.04 8.39 -12.44
C PHE A 149 -0.15 9.37 -12.32
N GLU A 150 0.11 10.63 -11.97
CA GLU A 150 -0.93 11.60 -11.64
C GLU A 150 -1.66 12.11 -12.88
N GLY A 151 -2.99 12.17 -12.80
CA GLY A 151 -3.87 12.69 -13.85
C GLY A 151 -3.88 11.86 -15.13
N LYS A 152 -3.56 10.57 -15.06
CA LYS A 152 -3.47 9.68 -16.23
C LYS A 152 -4.72 8.81 -16.33
N ASN A 153 -5.41 8.88 -17.48
CA ASN A 153 -6.51 8.00 -17.81
C ASN A 153 -6.02 6.98 -18.87
N VAL A 154 -5.58 5.82 -18.38
CA VAL A 154 -4.95 4.77 -19.19
C VAL A 154 -5.36 3.41 -18.63
N ASP A 155 -5.46 2.39 -19.49
CA ASP A 155 -5.84 1.04 -19.05
C ASP A 155 -4.78 0.38 -18.15
N SER A 156 -3.49 0.67 -18.40
CA SER A 156 -2.37 0.14 -17.63
C SER A 156 -1.07 0.89 -17.89
N PHE A 157 -0.22 0.99 -16.88
CA PHE A 157 1.12 1.54 -16.94
C PHE A 157 2.18 0.50 -17.30
N THR A 158 3.20 0.92 -18.05
CA THR A 158 4.37 0.11 -18.40
C THR A 158 5.65 0.82 -17.98
N VAL A 159 6.57 0.09 -17.36
CA VAL A 159 7.86 0.66 -16.95
C VAL A 159 8.88 0.62 -18.10
N VAL A 160 9.43 1.78 -18.44
CA VAL A 160 10.48 1.97 -19.45
C VAL A 160 11.80 2.41 -18.82
N LYS A 161 12.92 2.25 -19.54
CA LYS A 161 14.26 2.66 -19.07
C LYS A 161 14.74 3.99 -19.68
N SER A 162 13.88 4.62 -20.45
CA SER A 162 14.12 5.89 -21.13
C SER A 162 13.04 6.88 -20.71
N THR A 163 13.20 8.13 -21.10
CA THR A 163 12.14 9.14 -20.98
C THR A 163 10.83 8.59 -21.58
N PRO A 164 9.69 8.69 -20.86
CA PRO A 164 8.40 8.23 -21.35
C PRO A 164 8.02 8.92 -22.65
N SER A 165 7.49 8.14 -23.58
CA SER A 165 7.02 8.60 -24.89
C SER A 165 5.49 8.56 -25.03
N ALA A 166 4.82 7.91 -24.09
CA ALA A 166 3.37 7.83 -23.98
C ALA A 166 2.92 8.06 -22.53
N ASP A 167 1.65 8.43 -22.35
CA ASP A 167 1.07 8.74 -21.03
C ASP A 167 1.02 7.52 -20.09
N ASN A 168 1.05 6.32 -20.66
CA ASN A 168 1.05 5.07 -19.91
C ASN A 168 2.45 4.51 -19.65
N GLU A 169 3.51 5.24 -20.01
CA GLU A 169 4.89 4.84 -19.76
C GLU A 169 5.44 5.53 -18.50
N ILE A 170 6.08 4.75 -17.64
CA ILE A 170 6.72 5.23 -16.41
C ILE A 170 8.22 4.99 -16.50
N GLU A 171 9.02 6.04 -16.35
CA GLU A 171 10.47 5.94 -16.26
C GLU A 171 10.89 5.21 -14.98
N ALA A 172 11.64 4.13 -15.16
CA ALA A 172 12.17 3.36 -14.06
C ALA A 172 13.12 4.20 -13.20
N ILE A 173 13.04 4.01 -11.88
CA ILE A 173 14.07 4.48 -10.96
C ILE A 173 15.39 3.80 -11.34
N SER A 174 16.41 4.62 -11.65
CA SER A 174 17.74 4.12 -12.00
C SER A 174 18.31 3.24 -10.88
N GLY A 175 18.69 2.02 -11.23
CA GLY A 175 19.18 1.01 -10.28
C GLY A 175 18.08 0.29 -9.47
N SER A 176 16.80 0.60 -9.68
CA SER A 176 15.67 0.01 -8.94
C SER A 176 14.48 -0.37 -9.82
N THR A 177 14.75 -1.02 -10.96
CA THR A 177 13.70 -1.43 -11.92
C THR A 177 12.68 -2.40 -11.32
N ILE A 178 13.08 -3.27 -10.38
CA ILE A 178 12.18 -4.21 -9.69
C ILE A 178 11.13 -3.42 -8.90
N THR A 179 11.56 -2.48 -8.06
CA THR A 179 10.68 -1.57 -7.33
C THR A 179 9.76 -0.78 -8.26
N SER A 180 10.31 -0.26 -9.36
CA SER A 180 9.52 0.53 -10.32
C SER A 180 8.39 -0.31 -10.92
N LYS A 181 8.66 -1.57 -11.25
CA LYS A 181 7.67 -2.53 -11.76
C LYS A 181 6.66 -2.92 -10.70
N ALA A 182 7.08 -3.14 -9.46
CA ALA A 182 6.17 -3.44 -8.36
C ALA A 182 5.15 -2.31 -8.15
N MET A 183 5.61 -1.05 -8.19
CA MET A 183 4.72 0.10 -8.09
C MET A 183 3.74 0.16 -9.27
N ALA A 184 4.23 0.04 -10.52
CA ALA A 184 3.37 0.05 -11.70
C ALA A 184 2.35 -1.09 -11.70
N ASN A 185 2.77 -2.30 -11.31
CA ASN A 185 1.89 -3.46 -11.22
C ASN A 185 0.81 -3.27 -10.15
N GLY A 186 1.15 -2.77 -8.95
CA GLY A 186 0.15 -2.51 -7.92
C GLY A 186 -0.86 -1.42 -8.32
N VAL A 187 -0.44 -0.38 -9.06
CA VAL A 187 -1.38 0.60 -9.65
C VAL A 187 -2.26 -0.06 -10.71
N ASN A 188 -1.68 -0.91 -11.58
CA ASN A 188 -2.45 -1.64 -12.60
C ASN A 188 -3.43 -2.65 -12.00
N ALA A 189 -3.08 -3.28 -10.89
CA ALA A 189 -3.97 -4.14 -10.11
C ALA A 189 -5.19 -3.34 -9.61
N CYS A 190 -4.96 -2.12 -9.10
CA CYS A 190 -6.05 -1.22 -8.70
C CYS A 190 -6.93 -0.80 -9.88
N LEU A 191 -6.35 -0.45 -11.04
CA LEU A 191 -7.09 -0.16 -12.26
C LEU A 191 -7.93 -1.35 -12.72
N THR A 192 -7.33 -2.56 -12.71
CA THR A 192 -8.04 -3.80 -13.08
C THR A 192 -9.24 -4.05 -12.18
N TYR A 193 -9.07 -3.87 -10.86
CA TYR A 193 -10.17 -3.99 -9.91
C TYR A 193 -11.23 -2.92 -10.16
N PHE A 194 -10.82 -1.67 -10.38
CA PHE A 194 -11.74 -0.59 -10.70
C PHE A 194 -12.60 -0.92 -11.92
N HIS A 195 -11.99 -1.27 -13.05
CA HIS A 195 -12.72 -1.62 -14.28
C HIS A 195 -13.61 -2.87 -14.13
N SER A 196 -13.25 -3.81 -13.25
CA SER A 196 -14.00 -5.06 -13.08
C SER A 196 -15.15 -4.95 -12.10
N VAL A 197 -15.03 -4.09 -11.07
CA VAL A 197 -15.93 -4.07 -9.91
C VAL A 197 -16.58 -2.71 -9.69
N LEU A 198 -15.85 -1.62 -9.94
CA LEU A 198 -16.27 -0.26 -9.57
C LEU A 198 -16.77 0.56 -10.76
N GLU A 199 -16.29 0.28 -11.97
CA GLU A 199 -16.68 0.98 -13.18
C GLU A 199 -18.15 0.69 -13.52
N GLY A 200 -19.00 1.71 -13.39
CA GLY A 200 -20.45 1.61 -13.60
C GLY A 200 -21.28 1.47 -12.32
N GLY A 201 -20.66 1.55 -11.14
CA GLY A 201 -21.37 1.66 -9.85
C GLY A 201 -21.94 3.07 -9.63
N ASN A 202 -23.11 3.35 -10.21
CA ASN A 202 -23.99 4.47 -9.85
C ASN A 202 -25.32 3.94 -9.29
#